data_AF-A0A259DNW4-F1
#
_entry.id   AF-A0A259DNW4-F1
#
_cell.length_a   1.000
_cell.length_b   1.000
_cell.length_c   1.000
_cell.angle_alpha   90.00
_cell.angle_beta   90.00
_cell.angle_gamma   90.00
#
_symmetry.space_group_name_H-M   'P 1'
#
loop_
_entity.id
_entity.type
_entity.pdbx_description
1 polymer ?
#
loop_
_entity_poly.entity_id
_entity_poly.type
_entity_poly.pdbx_seq_one_letter_code
_entity_poly.pdbx_strand_id
1 'polypeptide(L)' 'MLKKLLELLFPPRSSFVVEEVDPIRNVLVLEDKQFGIRAEVNIGPKELREAKIAGPYCVVLHYKDGTSKKARFMK' A
#
# COMPACT_ATOMS: atom_id res chain seq x y z
N MET A 1 -23.10 12.38 11.86
CA MET A 1 -22.63 12.40 10.45
C MET A 1 -21.21 12.95 10.29
N LEU A 2 -20.76 13.92 11.09
CA LEU A 2 -19.43 14.54 10.98
C LEU A 2 -18.24 13.55 11.02
N LYS A 3 -18.30 12.51 11.87
CA LYS A 3 -17.25 11.48 11.97
C LYS A 3 -17.01 10.72 10.65
N LYS A 4 -18.07 10.35 9.94
CA LYS A 4 -17.96 9.65 8.64
C LYS A 4 -17.30 10.52 7.57
N LEU A 5 -17.50 11.84 7.62
CA LEU A 5 -16.87 12.77 6.68
C LEU A 5 -15.37 12.94 6.98
N LEU A 6 -15.00 13.00 8.26
CA LEU A 6 -13.59 13.05 8.70
C LEU A 6 -12.83 11.77 8.38
N GLU A 7 -13.46 10.61 8.55
CA GLU A 7 -12.89 9.30 8.15
C GLU A 7 -12.71 9.18 6.63
N LEU A 8 -13.49 9.90 5.83
CA LEU A 8 -13.32 9.97 4.38
C LEU A 8 -12.13 10.83 3.97
N LEU A 9 -11.89 11.94 4.68
CA LEU A 9 -10.81 12.89 4.41
C LEU A 9 -9.46 12.42 4.99
N PHE A 10 -9.49 11.67 6.08
CA PHE A 10 -8.30 11.12 6.74
C PHE A 10 -8.55 9.65 7.11
N PRO A 11 -8.53 8.75 6.12
CA PRO A 11 -8.79 7.34 6.38
C PRO A 11 -7.73 6.80 7.34
N PRO A 12 -8.14 6.02 8.35
CA PRO A 12 -7.20 5.47 9.31
C PRO A 12 -6.24 4.52 8.59
N ARG A 13 -4.96 4.59 8.99
CA ARG A 13 -3.89 3.77 8.40
C ARG A 13 -4.16 2.26 8.47
N SER A 14 -5.01 1.83 9.39
CA SER A 14 -5.46 0.43 9.57
C SER A 14 -6.47 -0.05 8.53
N SER A 15 -7.07 0.83 7.73
CA SER A 15 -7.98 0.44 6.65
C SER A 15 -7.25 -0.19 5.47
N PHE A 16 -5.94 0.04 5.36
CA PHE A 16 -5.14 -0.47 4.26
C PHE A 16 -4.42 -1.75 4.68
N VAL A 17 -4.37 -2.72 3.78
CA VAL A 17 -3.64 -3.99 3.96
C VAL A 17 -2.92 -4.38 2.68
N VAL A 18 -1.79 -5.08 2.83
CA VAL A 18 -1.15 -5.78 1.70
C VAL A 18 -1.88 -7.11 1.55
N GLU A 19 -2.67 -7.26 0.50
CA GLU A 19 -3.41 -8.50 0.24
C GLU A 19 -2.51 -9.54 -0.41
N GLU A 20 -1.76 -9.11 -1.43
CA GLU A 20 -0.99 -10.03 -2.26
C GLU A 20 0.33 -9.40 -2.69
N VAL A 21 1.34 -10.26 -2.80
CA VAL A 21 2.62 -9.93 -3.43
C VAL A 21 2.82 -10.94 -4.54
N ASP A 22 2.71 -10.49 -5.79
CA ASP A 22 2.96 -11.32 -6.97
C ASP A 22 4.36 -11.02 -7.52
N PRO A 23 5.37 -11.86 -7.20
CA PRO A 23 6.73 -11.68 -7.70
C PRO A 23 6.87 -11.99 -9.20
N ILE A 24 5.94 -12.74 -9.81
CA ILE A 24 5.98 -13.07 -11.24
C ILE A 24 5.55 -11.85 -12.05
N ARG A 25 4.43 -11.22 -11.67
CA ARG A 25 3.96 -9.97 -12.28
C ARG A 25 4.70 -8.73 -11.76
N ASN A 26 5.52 -8.90 -10.72
CA ASN A 26 6.29 -7.83 -10.08
C ASN A 26 5.40 -6.71 -9.51
N VAL A 27 4.26 -7.10 -8.96
CA VAL A 27 3.24 -6.20 -8.41
C VAL A 27 2.89 -6.59 -6.99
N LEU A 28 2.55 -5.58 -6.21
CA LEU A 28 2.03 -5.70 -4.87
C LEU A 28 0.62 -5.16 -4.86
N VAL A 29 -0.35 -5.97 -4.43
CA VAL A 29 -1.75 -5.60 -4.34
C VAL A 29 -2.06 -5.12 -2.94
N LEU A 30 -2.52 -3.89 -2.84
CA LEU A 30 -3.02 -3.30 -1.61
C LEU A 30 -4.54 -3.19 -1.69
N GLU A 31 -5.22 -3.41 -0.57
CA GLU A 31 -6.66 -3.22 -0.44
C GLU A 31 -6.95 -2.20 0.67
N ASP A 32 -7.81 -1.25 0.34
CA ASP A 32 -8.49 -0.40 1.31
C ASP A 32 -9.79 -1.09 1.72
N LYS A 33 -9.78 -1.75 2.88
CA LYS A 33 -10.92 -2.49 3.45
C LYS A 33 -12.12 -1.60 3.75
N GLN A 34 -11.93 -0.29 3.90
CA GLN A 34 -13.02 0.63 4.21
C GLN A 34 -13.88 0.94 3.00
N PHE A 35 -13.26 1.04 1.82
CA PHE A 35 -13.94 1.36 0.56
C PHE A 35 -13.96 0.21 -0.46
N GLY A 36 -13.30 -0.91 -0.16
CA GLY A 36 -13.13 -2.04 -1.06
C GLY A 36 -12.27 -1.72 -2.28
N ILE A 37 -11.40 -0.70 -2.20
CA ILE A 37 -10.57 -0.26 -3.32
C ILE A 37 -9.31 -1.11 -3.36
N ARG A 38 -9.00 -1.66 -4.54
CA ARG A 38 -7.76 -2.40 -4.78
C ARG A 38 -6.83 -1.60 -5.67
N ALA A 39 -5.56 -1.55 -5.31
CA ALA A 39 -4.53 -0.89 -6.09
C ALA A 39 -3.31 -1.78 -6.26
N GLU A 40 -2.84 -1.89 -7.50
CA GLU A 40 -1.58 -2.55 -7.82
C GLU A 40 -0.44 -1.53 -7.76
N VAL A 41 0.62 -1.88 -7.04
CA VAL A 41 1.85 -1.08 -6.94
C VAL A 41 3.00 -1.90 -7.53
N ASN A 42 3.69 -1.31 -8.51
CA ASN A 42 4.85 -1.96 -9.10
C ASN A 42 6.03 -2.01 -8.10
N ILE A 43 6.54 -3.22 -7.86
CA ILE A 43 7.62 -3.48 -6.91
C ILE A 43 8.96 -2.95 -7.46
N GLY A 44 9.13 -2.94 -8.78
CA GLY A 44 10.35 -2.54 -9.47
C GLY A 44 11.36 -3.68 -9.64
N PRO A 45 12.55 -3.42 -10.19
CA PRO A 45 13.47 -4.48 -10.64
C PRO A 45 14.19 -5.23 -9.51
N LYS A 46 13.88 -4.94 -8.24
CA LYS A 46 14.60 -5.44 -7.08
C LYS A 46 13.76 -6.47 -6.33
N GLU A 47 14.42 -7.49 -5.79
CA GLU A 47 13.75 -8.47 -4.94
C GLU A 47 13.20 -7.82 -3.66
N LEU A 48 11.88 -7.89 -3.51
CA LEU A 48 11.19 -7.41 -2.33
C LEU A 48 11.48 -8.34 -1.15
N ARG A 49 11.82 -7.74 -0.01
CA ARG A 49 11.93 -8.42 1.27
C ARG A 49 10.64 -8.29 2.06
N GLU A 50 10.10 -7.08 2.14
CA GLU A 50 8.92 -6.76 2.95
C GLU A 50 8.22 -5.51 2.41
N ALA A 51 6.90 -5.45 2.54
CA ALA A 51 6.13 -4.24 2.28
C ALA A 51 5.39 -3.80 3.54
N LYS A 52 5.52 -2.52 3.91
CA LYS A 52 4.88 -1.95 5.09
C LYS A 52 4.03 -0.76 4.71
N ILE A 53 2.83 -0.69 5.28
CA ILE A 53 1.97 0.46 5.10
C ILE A 53 2.51 1.62 5.92
N ALA A 54 2.90 2.68 5.21
CA ALA A 54 3.53 3.87 5.76
C ALA A 54 2.52 4.97 6.12
N GLY A 55 1.30 4.87 5.60
CA GLY A 55 0.22 5.81 5.80
C GLY A 55 -0.93 5.53 4.83
N PRO A 56 -1.98 6.37 4.86
CA PRO A 56 -3.02 6.32 3.85
C PRO A 56 -2.42 6.45 2.45
N TYR A 57 -2.85 5.62 1.51
CA TYR A 57 -2.39 5.72 0.13
C TYR A 57 -0.87 5.57 -0.05
N CYS A 58 -0.14 5.03 0.94
CA CYS A 58 1.33 4.95 0.94
C CYS A 58 1.87 3.63 1.51
N VAL A 59 2.70 2.95 0.72
CA VAL A 59 3.46 1.76 1.11
C VAL A 59 4.96 2.03 1.01
N VAL A 60 5.74 1.49 1.94
CA VAL A 60 7.20 1.41 1.84
C VAL A 60 7.55 -0.03 1.46
N LEU A 61 8.26 -0.16 0.35
CA LEU A 61 8.85 -1.39 -0.13
C LEU A 61 10.28 -1.46 0.43
N HIS A 62 10.58 -2.51 1.18
CA HIS A 62 11.93 -2.82 1.65
C HIS A 62 12.48 -3.97 0.81
N TYR A 63 13.65 -3.76 0.21
CA TYR A 63 14.29 -4.74 -0.66
C TYR A 63 15.37 -5.54 0.09
N LYS A 64 15.76 -6.69 -0.46
CA LYS A 64 16.81 -7.53 0.13
C LYS A 64 18.18 -6.86 0.14
N ASP A 65 18.45 -5.94 -0.79
CA ASP A 65 19.70 -5.18 -0.86
C ASP A 65 19.82 -4.08 0.22
N GLY A 66 18.84 -3.97 1.12
CA GLY A 66 18.80 -2.98 2.19
C GLY A 66 18.23 -1.63 1.77
N THR A 67 17.94 -1.42 0.48
CA THR A 67 17.30 -0.20 0.01
C THR A 67 15.80 -0.20 0.28
N SER A 68 15.19 0.98 0.25
CA SER A 68 13.73 1.11 0.38
C SER A 68 13.17 2.13 -0.59
N LYS A 69 11.92 1.94 -0.99
CA LYS A 69 11.19 2.83 -1.90
C LYS A 69 9.81 3.11 -1.33
N LYS A 70 9.41 4.38 -1.30
CA LYS A 70 8.03 4.78 -1.01
C LYS A 70 7.23 4.78 -2.30
N ALA A 71 6.09 4.12 -2.30
CA ALA A 71 5.14 4.14 -3.40
C ALA A 71 3.78 4.63 -2.89
N ARG A 72 3.19 5.56 -3.65
CA ARG A 72 1.83 6.05 -3.40
C ARG A 72 0.89 5.37 -4.37
N PHE A 73 -0.30 5.01 -3.90
CA PHE A 73 -1.31 4.33 -4.72
C PHE A 73 -2.51 5.22 -5.11
N MET A 74 -2.55 6.47 -4.63
CA MET A 74 -3.46 7.50 -5.10
C MET A 74 -2.72 8.86 -5.12
N LYS A 75 -2.99 9.67 -6.14
CA LYS A 75 -2.40 11.00 -6.31
C LYS A 75 -3.30 12.06 -5.69
#